data_AF-A0A971PVQ8-F1
#
_entry.id   AF-A0A971PVQ8-F1
#
_cell.length_a   1.000
_cell.length_b   1.000
_cell.length_c   1.000
_cell.angle_alpha   90.00
_cell.angle_beta   90.00
_cell.angle_gamma   90.00
#
_symmetry.space_group_name_H-M   'P 1'
#
loop_
_entity.id
_entity.type
_entity.pdbx_description
1 polymer ?
#
loop_
_entity_poly.entity_id
_entity_poly.type
_entity_poly.pdbx_seq_one_letter_code
_entity_poly.pdbx_strand_id
1 'polypeptide(L)'
;MPFTATTPAQQEKAELAIALAGRIEDLQTRHAQVSFPAMTRPLADIPRPPAGQTLPHHLRKARAGVPWYDVVGRRRAREAARTRSAADDRVAEQEWELAKRNRQEELDTFWNRLSGNDPSTVMSFVQEAFEDNEDPAAIVGVEGDEAYVVIVAPGEDVVPDRMPGVTPTGRPSIRKMPAKDGAVIHRQAVAGALLVTAMETFAVAPGLRSAKIAALERGTGVSFLWSVRLRRDRLQRCLGAETSLEVLECAADENDYQLVGAARRLGPVDPARIGWSELQRELLREGNDAP
;
A
#
# COMPACT_ATOMS: atom_id res chain seq x y z
N MET A 1 6.96 -31.21 45.81
CA MET A 1 6.26 -30.09 45.14
C MET A 1 5.54 -30.67 43.93
N PRO A 2 4.22 -30.92 43.95
CA PRO A 2 3.53 -31.41 42.77
C PRO A 2 3.29 -30.24 41.81
N PHE A 3 3.84 -30.32 40.60
CA PHE A 3 3.38 -29.51 39.46
C PHE A 3 1.92 -29.88 39.23
N THR A 4 1.00 -29.01 39.63
CA THR A 4 -0.42 -29.18 39.31
C THR A 4 -0.57 -28.88 37.82
N ALA A 5 -0.89 -29.91 37.03
CA ALA A 5 -1.14 -29.77 35.61
C ALA A 5 -2.26 -28.75 35.38
N THR A 6 -2.00 -27.76 34.53
CA THR A 6 -2.97 -26.73 34.12
C THR A 6 -4.19 -27.42 33.53
N THR A 7 -5.40 -27.07 33.99
CA THR A 7 -6.61 -27.70 33.44
C THR A 7 -6.90 -27.20 32.02
N PRO A 8 -7.61 -27.96 31.17
CA PRO A 8 -7.97 -27.51 29.82
C PRO A 8 -8.67 -26.15 29.81
N ALA A 9 -9.60 -25.91 30.73
CA ALA A 9 -10.28 -24.62 30.86
C ALA A 9 -9.34 -23.46 31.25
N GLN A 10 -8.25 -23.73 31.99
CA GLN A 10 -7.23 -22.73 32.30
C GLN A 10 -6.33 -22.44 31.09
N GLN A 11 -6.05 -23.46 30.27
CA GLN A 11 -5.31 -23.30 29.02
C GLN A 11 -6.12 -22.50 28.00
N GLU A 12 -7.38 -22.84 27.76
CA GLU A 12 -8.28 -22.10 26.87
C GLU A 12 -8.40 -20.61 27.29
N LYS A 13 -8.52 -20.34 28.59
CA LYS A 13 -8.58 -18.97 29.09
C LYS A 13 -7.26 -18.22 28.87
N ALA A 14 -6.12 -18.89 29.01
CA ALA A 14 -4.81 -18.30 28.74
C ALA A 14 -4.64 -17.99 27.25
N GLU A 15 -5.00 -18.93 26.38
CA GLU A 15 -4.99 -18.75 24.93
C GLU A 15 -5.88 -17.58 24.49
N LEU A 16 -7.10 -17.50 25.03
CA LEU A 16 -8.00 -16.37 24.75
C LEU A 16 -7.43 -15.04 25.25
N ALA A 17 -6.77 -15.01 26.41
CA ALA A 17 -6.14 -13.80 26.94
C ALA A 17 -4.97 -13.35 26.06
N ILE A 18 -4.16 -14.29 25.56
CA ILE A 18 -3.07 -14.03 24.62
C ILE A 18 -3.62 -13.48 23.29
N ALA A 19 -4.65 -14.12 22.74
CA ALA A 19 -5.28 -13.68 21.49
C ALA A 19 -5.88 -12.26 21.61
N LEU A 20 -6.53 -11.95 22.75
CA LEU A 20 -7.05 -10.60 23.01
C LEU A 20 -5.92 -9.57 23.17
N ALA A 21 -4.81 -9.95 23.82
CA ALA A 21 -3.67 -9.06 23.99
C ALA A 21 -3.03 -8.73 22.65
N GLY A 22 -2.78 -9.75 21.82
CA GLY A 22 -2.28 -9.59 20.45
C GLY A 22 -3.20 -8.71 19.62
N ARG A 23 -4.53 -8.94 19.66
CA ARG A 23 -5.48 -8.10 18.92
C ARG A 23 -5.45 -6.63 19.35
N ILE A 24 -5.29 -6.34 20.64
CA ILE A 24 -5.19 -4.96 21.14
C ILE A 24 -3.87 -4.33 20.70
N GLU A 25 -2.77 -5.09 20.79
CA GLU A 25 -1.45 -4.65 20.31
C GLU A 25 -1.46 -4.37 18.80
N ASP A 26 -2.14 -5.20 18.01
CA ASP A 26 -2.30 -4.98 16.57
C ASP A 26 -3.00 -3.66 16.26
N LEU A 27 -4.07 -3.34 16.99
CA LEU A 27 -4.79 -2.06 16.82
C LEU A 27 -3.94 -0.86 17.28
N GLN A 28 -3.06 -1.05 18.27
CA GLN A 28 -2.19 0.01 18.79
C GLN A 28 -0.98 0.26 17.90
N THR A 29 -0.44 -0.79 17.28
CA THR A 29 0.86 -0.77 16.58
C THR A 29 0.73 -0.99 15.08
N ARG A 30 -0.48 -0.93 14.51
CA ARG A 30 -0.76 -1.17 13.08
C ARG A 30 0.26 -0.52 12.14
N HIS A 31 0.67 0.72 12.39
CA HIS A 31 1.68 1.44 11.58
C HIS A 31 3.03 0.70 11.48
N ALA A 32 3.43 -0.06 12.51
CA ALA A 32 4.69 -0.81 12.58
C ALA A 32 4.58 -2.21 11.97
N GLN A 33 3.37 -2.70 11.71
CA GLN A 33 3.12 -4.03 11.16
C GLN A 33 3.16 -4.07 9.64
N VAL A 34 3.10 -2.90 8.99
CA VAL A 34 3.09 -2.76 7.55
C VAL A 34 4.36 -2.05 7.07
N SER A 35 4.75 -2.36 5.83
CA SER A 35 5.85 -1.68 5.17
C SER A 35 5.51 -1.54 3.69
N PHE A 36 5.67 -0.32 3.18
CA PHE A 36 5.41 0.00 1.78
C PHE A 36 6.75 0.32 1.12
N PRO A 37 7.21 -0.50 0.16
CA PRO A 37 8.44 -0.19 -0.56
C PRO A 37 8.24 1.10 -1.34
N ALA A 38 9.18 2.04 -1.19
CA ALA A 38 9.13 3.29 -1.95
C ALA A 38 9.19 2.98 -3.46
N MET A 39 8.28 3.59 -4.21
CA MET A 39 8.23 3.48 -5.66
C MET A 39 9.54 3.98 -6.26
N THR A 40 10.12 3.19 -7.17
CA THR A 40 11.35 3.54 -7.88
C THR A 40 11.09 3.65 -9.37
N ARG A 41 11.98 4.34 -10.09
CA ARG A 41 11.86 4.51 -11.54
C ARG A 41 11.79 3.12 -12.21
N PRO A 42 10.69 2.79 -12.90
CA PRO A 42 10.53 1.49 -13.53
C PRO A 42 11.51 1.32 -14.69
N LEU A 43 12.00 0.10 -14.85
CA LEU A 43 12.92 -0.29 -15.93
C LEU A 43 12.21 -1.20 -16.92
N ALA A 44 12.47 -0.99 -18.22
CA ALA A 44 11.89 -1.81 -19.28
C ALA A 44 12.44 -3.25 -19.20
N ASP A 45 11.58 -4.18 -18.78
CA ASP A 45 11.86 -5.61 -18.80
C ASP A 45 11.29 -6.24 -20.08
N ILE A 46 12.12 -6.24 -21.13
CA ILE A 46 11.83 -6.93 -22.40
C ILE A 46 12.83 -8.06 -22.55
N PRO A 47 12.39 -9.34 -22.58
CA PRO A 47 13.28 -10.48 -22.73
C PRO A 47 14.11 -10.38 -24.01
N ARG A 48 15.42 -10.63 -23.88
CA ARG A 48 16.34 -10.61 -25.02
C ARG A 48 16.09 -11.82 -25.93
N PRO A 49 16.07 -11.66 -27.27
CA PRO A 49 15.91 -12.78 -28.18
C PRO A 49 17.11 -13.75 -28.09
N PRO A 50 16.89 -15.07 -28.03
CA PRO A 50 17.99 -16.03 -28.05
C PRO A 50 18.68 -16.08 -29.41
N ALA A 51 20.01 -16.20 -29.41
CA ALA A 51 20.83 -16.29 -30.62
C ALA A 51 20.69 -17.66 -31.32
N GLY A 52 20.80 -17.66 -32.64
CA GLY A 52 20.85 -18.87 -33.46
C GLY A 52 19.51 -19.56 -33.67
N GLN A 53 18.40 -18.93 -33.31
CA GLN A 53 17.04 -19.51 -33.49
C GLN A 53 16.75 -19.87 -34.94
N THR A 54 17.25 -19.09 -35.90
CA THR A 54 17.01 -19.31 -37.34
C THR A 54 18.04 -20.25 -37.99
N LEU A 55 19.09 -20.66 -37.29
CA LEU A 55 20.14 -21.53 -37.82
C LEU A 55 19.61 -22.85 -38.38
N PRO A 56 18.68 -23.59 -37.71
CA PRO A 56 18.12 -24.82 -38.27
C PRO A 56 17.36 -24.59 -39.58
N HIS A 57 16.64 -23.48 -39.70
CA HIS A 57 15.93 -23.09 -40.92
C HIS A 57 16.93 -22.81 -42.06
N HIS A 58 17.93 -21.97 -41.81
CA HIS A 58 18.95 -21.65 -42.81
C HIS A 58 19.79 -22.85 -43.23
N LEU A 59 20.10 -23.75 -42.29
CA LEU A 59 20.81 -24.99 -42.59
C LEU A 59 20.02 -25.91 -43.52
N ARG A 60 18.70 -26.01 -43.32
CA ARG A 60 17.81 -26.79 -44.19
C ARG A 60 17.77 -26.20 -45.60
N LYS A 61 17.60 -24.88 -45.71
CA LYS A 61 17.54 -24.16 -46.98
C LYS A 61 18.86 -24.22 -47.74
N ALA A 62 19.99 -24.00 -47.07
CA ALA A 62 21.31 -23.99 -47.71
C ALA A 62 21.80 -25.38 -48.15
N ARG A 63 21.30 -26.46 -47.54
CA ARG A 63 21.61 -27.85 -47.93
C ARG A 63 20.68 -28.41 -49.01
N ALA A 64 19.60 -27.71 -49.34
CA ALA A 64 18.68 -28.15 -50.38
C ALA A 64 19.44 -28.25 -51.72
N GLY A 65 19.45 -29.44 -52.32
CA GLY A 65 20.17 -29.70 -53.56
C GLY A 65 21.68 -29.96 -53.43
N VAL A 66 22.24 -30.00 -52.22
CA VAL A 66 23.66 -30.37 -52.00
C VAL A 66 23.76 -31.87 -51.66
N PRO A 67 24.36 -32.70 -52.53
CA PRO A 67 24.51 -34.13 -52.27
C PRO A 67 25.29 -34.41 -50.98
N TRP A 68 25.04 -35.56 -50.36
CA TRP A 68 25.69 -35.92 -49.09
C TRP A 68 27.21 -36.11 -49.23
N TYR A 69 27.67 -36.52 -50.41
CA TYR A 69 29.09 -36.75 -50.73
C TYR A 69 29.86 -35.48 -51.10
N ASP A 70 29.19 -34.35 -51.37
CA ASP A 70 29.86 -33.07 -51.65
C ASP A 70 30.28 -32.39 -50.34
N VAL A 71 31.43 -32.82 -49.81
CA VAL A 71 31.97 -32.32 -48.53
C VAL A 71 32.23 -30.81 -48.58
N VAL A 72 32.73 -30.30 -49.71
CA VAL A 72 33.05 -28.87 -49.88
C VAL A 72 31.76 -28.05 -49.97
N GLY A 73 30.78 -28.48 -50.76
CA GLY A 73 29.47 -27.84 -50.85
C GLY A 73 28.71 -27.85 -49.52
N ARG A 74 28.77 -28.94 -48.76
CA ARG A 74 28.15 -29.01 -47.42
C ARG A 74 28.83 -28.08 -46.42
N ARG A 75 30.16 -27.90 -46.50
CA ARG A 75 30.89 -26.91 -45.69
C ARG A 75 30.44 -25.50 -46.06
N ARG A 76 30.42 -25.16 -47.34
CA ARG A 76 29.94 -23.85 -47.84
C ARG A 76 28.50 -23.57 -47.45
N ALA A 77 27.61 -24.56 -47.55
CA ALA A 77 26.21 -24.45 -47.13
C ALA A 77 26.06 -24.17 -45.62
N ARG A 78 26.88 -24.81 -44.78
CA ARG A 78 26.91 -24.55 -43.33
C ARG A 78 27.38 -23.13 -43.02
N GLU A 79 28.41 -22.66 -43.69
CA GLU A 79 28.96 -21.31 -43.52
C GLU A 79 27.98 -20.22 -43.98
N ALA A 80 27.34 -20.43 -45.14
CA ALA A 80 26.28 -19.55 -45.64
C ALA A 80 25.08 -19.51 -44.68
N ALA A 81 24.66 -20.65 -44.15
CA ALA A 81 23.57 -20.72 -43.16
C ALA A 81 23.91 -20.00 -41.85
N ARG A 82 25.14 -20.18 -41.35
CA ARG A 82 25.64 -19.45 -40.17
C ARG A 82 25.67 -17.94 -40.41
N THR A 83 26.14 -17.51 -41.58
CA THR A 83 26.19 -16.08 -41.94
C THR A 83 24.80 -15.47 -41.98
N ARG A 84 23.81 -16.16 -42.58
CA ARG A 84 22.42 -15.71 -42.62
C ARG A 84 21.78 -15.71 -41.23
N SER A 85 21.96 -16.77 -40.45
CA SER A 85 21.45 -16.82 -39.07
C SER A 85 22.04 -15.70 -38.21
N ALA A 86 23.34 -15.43 -38.33
CA ALA A 86 23.98 -14.33 -37.62
C ALA A 86 23.49 -12.95 -38.09
N ALA A 87 23.08 -12.82 -39.36
CA ALA A 87 22.45 -11.59 -39.85
C ALA A 87 21.04 -11.41 -39.25
N ASP A 88 20.23 -12.47 -39.21
CA ASP A 88 18.92 -12.44 -38.55
C ASP A 88 19.04 -12.13 -37.06
N ASP A 89 19.99 -12.76 -36.36
CA ASP A 89 20.25 -12.50 -34.94
C ASP A 89 20.59 -11.01 -34.69
N ARG A 90 21.34 -10.36 -35.60
CA ARG A 90 21.64 -8.93 -35.52
C ARG A 90 20.41 -8.05 -35.73
N VAL A 91 19.52 -8.44 -36.65
CA VAL A 91 18.26 -7.71 -36.87
C VAL A 91 17.36 -7.84 -35.65
N ALA A 92 17.19 -9.05 -35.12
CA ALA A 92 16.43 -9.29 -33.91
C ALA A 92 16.99 -8.53 -32.70
N GLU A 93 18.31 -8.46 -32.55
CA GLU A 93 18.96 -7.65 -31.51
C GLU A 93 18.67 -6.16 -31.68
N GLN A 94 18.73 -5.63 -32.90
CA GLN A 94 18.43 -4.21 -33.18
C GLN A 94 16.97 -3.86 -32.90
N GLU A 95 16.04 -4.74 -33.29
CA GLU A 95 14.61 -4.59 -33.01
C GLU A 95 14.33 -4.64 -31.51
N TRP A 96 14.97 -5.57 -30.79
CA TRP A 96 14.88 -5.66 -29.33
C TRP A 96 15.42 -4.40 -28.64
N GLU A 97 16.58 -3.89 -29.04
CA GLU A 97 17.15 -2.65 -28.49
C GLU A 97 16.27 -1.44 -28.77
N LEU A 98 15.61 -1.37 -29.93
CA LEU A 98 14.65 -0.32 -30.23
C LEU A 98 13.39 -0.44 -29.36
N ALA A 99 12.81 -1.64 -29.27
CA ALA A 99 11.64 -1.90 -28.44
C ALA A 99 11.90 -1.59 -26.96
N LYS A 100 13.07 -1.98 -26.45
CA LYS A 100 13.51 -1.69 -25.08
C LYS A 100 13.65 -0.20 -24.83
N ARG A 101 14.24 0.55 -25.76
CA ARG A 101 14.35 2.01 -25.65
C ARG A 101 13.00 2.70 -25.66
N ASN A 102 12.14 2.39 -26.63
CA ASN A 102 10.79 2.97 -26.71
C ASN A 102 9.99 2.68 -25.43
N ARG A 103 10.05 1.44 -24.92
CA ARG A 103 9.39 1.08 -23.67
C ARG A 103 9.96 1.85 -22.48
N GLN A 104 11.27 2.06 -22.42
CA GLN A 104 11.88 2.84 -21.36
C GLN A 104 11.45 4.32 -21.41
N GLU A 105 11.32 4.91 -22.60
CA GLU A 105 10.87 6.30 -22.76
C GLU A 105 9.42 6.51 -22.26
N GLU A 106 8.52 5.55 -22.50
CA GLU A 106 7.16 5.55 -21.96
C GLU A 106 7.18 5.51 -20.42
N LEU A 107 7.98 4.60 -19.85
CA LEU A 107 8.16 4.44 -18.40
C LEU A 107 8.76 5.70 -17.76
N ASP A 108 9.68 6.36 -18.46
CA ASP A 108 10.30 7.60 -18.00
C ASP A 108 9.32 8.77 -18.01
N THR A 109 8.47 8.83 -19.04
CA THR A 109 7.41 9.83 -19.11
C THR A 109 6.43 9.67 -17.95
N PHE A 110 6.01 8.43 -17.67
CA PHE A 110 5.19 8.11 -16.50
C PHE A 110 5.90 8.50 -15.20
N TRP A 111 7.15 8.09 -15.03
CA TRP A 111 7.94 8.38 -13.81
C TRP A 111 8.08 9.88 -13.56
N ASN A 112 8.36 10.66 -14.61
CA ASN A 112 8.49 12.11 -14.51
C ASN A 112 7.17 12.78 -14.10
N ARG A 113 6.03 12.28 -14.60
CA ARG A 113 4.70 12.77 -14.19
C ARG A 113 4.39 12.42 -12.74
N LEU A 114 4.63 11.17 -12.34
CA LEU A 114 4.39 10.71 -10.97
C LEU A 114 5.28 11.44 -9.95
N SER A 115 6.58 11.55 -10.23
CA SER A 115 7.53 12.25 -9.36
C SER A 115 7.39 13.77 -9.39
N GLY A 116 6.83 14.32 -10.47
CA GLY A 116 6.49 15.73 -10.62
C GLY A 116 5.13 16.12 -10.04
N ASN A 117 4.44 15.20 -9.35
CA ASN A 117 3.10 15.38 -8.79
C ASN A 117 2.02 15.79 -9.80
N ASP A 118 2.08 15.28 -11.03
CA ASP A 118 1.00 15.47 -12.01
C ASP A 118 -0.33 14.94 -11.41
N PRO A 119 -1.35 15.78 -11.18
CA PRO A 119 -2.53 15.38 -10.41
C PRO A 119 -3.22 14.14 -10.98
N SER A 120 -3.40 14.07 -12.31
CA SER A 120 -4.06 12.93 -12.95
C SER A 120 -3.31 11.61 -12.76
N THR A 121 -1.97 11.66 -12.83
CA THR A 121 -1.12 10.47 -12.69
C THR A 121 -1.04 10.01 -11.24
N VAL A 122 -0.85 10.96 -10.30
CA VAL A 122 -0.81 10.66 -8.87
C VAL A 122 -2.15 10.11 -8.40
N MET A 123 -3.26 10.77 -8.75
CA MET A 123 -4.60 10.33 -8.33
C MET A 123 -4.91 8.93 -8.84
N SER A 124 -4.68 8.66 -10.13
CA SER A 124 -4.93 7.31 -10.68
C SER A 124 -4.10 6.24 -9.97
N PHE A 125 -2.82 6.49 -9.75
CA PHE A 125 -1.91 5.46 -9.23
C PHE A 125 -2.03 5.27 -7.72
N VAL A 126 -2.26 6.34 -6.95
CA VAL A 126 -2.57 6.24 -5.51
C VAL A 126 -3.94 5.58 -5.29
N GLN A 127 -4.93 5.87 -6.13
CA GLN A 127 -6.24 5.22 -6.03
C GLN A 127 -6.15 3.71 -6.28
N GLU A 128 -5.37 3.29 -7.28
CA GLU A 128 -5.10 1.86 -7.56
C GLU A 128 -4.42 1.18 -6.36
N ALA A 129 -3.45 1.85 -5.72
CA ALA A 129 -2.81 1.31 -4.52
C ALA A 129 -3.79 1.11 -3.35
N PHE A 130 -4.82 1.95 -3.24
CA PHE A 130 -5.82 1.83 -2.17
C PHE A 130 -6.83 0.69 -2.38
N GLU A 131 -6.89 0.04 -3.54
CA GLU A 131 -7.88 -1.02 -3.82
C GLU A 131 -7.75 -2.22 -2.87
N ASP A 132 -6.54 -2.51 -2.39
CA ASP A 132 -6.24 -3.65 -1.52
C ASP A 132 -6.23 -3.29 -0.01
N ASN A 133 -6.60 -2.06 0.35
CA ASN A 133 -6.57 -1.63 1.75
C ASN A 133 -7.68 -2.25 2.61
N GLU A 134 -7.34 -2.59 3.85
CA GLU A 134 -8.29 -3.09 4.87
C GLU A 134 -9.40 -2.05 5.14
N ASP A 135 -8.99 -0.78 5.25
CA ASP A 135 -9.88 0.36 5.45
C ASP A 135 -10.03 1.11 4.11
N PRO A 136 -11.25 1.19 3.52
CA PRO A 136 -11.45 1.83 2.23
C PRO A 136 -10.96 3.28 2.20
N ALA A 137 -10.16 3.62 1.20
CA ALA A 137 -9.57 4.94 1.04
C ALA A 137 -9.75 5.48 -0.38
N ALA A 138 -9.84 6.79 -0.52
CA ALA A 138 -9.91 7.46 -1.80
C ALA A 138 -9.04 8.72 -1.80
N ILE A 139 -8.23 8.87 -2.85
CA ILE A 139 -7.56 10.15 -3.12
C ILE A 139 -8.53 11.05 -3.88
N VAL A 140 -8.73 12.25 -3.34
CA VAL A 140 -9.76 13.17 -3.83
C VAL A 140 -9.17 14.44 -4.43
N GLY A 141 -7.87 14.66 -4.26
CA GLY A 141 -7.18 15.77 -4.90
C GLY A 141 -5.67 15.75 -4.69
N VAL A 142 -4.97 16.51 -5.52
CA VAL A 142 -3.54 16.79 -5.40
C VAL A 142 -3.32 18.26 -5.72
N GLU A 143 -2.70 19.00 -4.80
CA GLU A 143 -2.33 20.41 -4.99
C GLU A 143 -0.83 20.58 -4.70
N GLY A 144 -0.05 20.90 -5.73
CA GLY A 144 1.41 21.05 -5.60
C GLY A 144 2.08 19.75 -5.16
N ASP A 145 2.55 19.70 -3.91
CA ASP A 145 3.15 18.51 -3.29
C ASP A 145 2.33 17.94 -2.11
N GLU A 146 1.06 18.33 -2.02
CA GLU A 146 0.09 17.85 -1.04
C GLU A 146 -1.00 16.99 -1.70
N ALA A 147 -1.24 15.80 -1.14
CA ALA A 147 -2.41 14.98 -1.48
C ALA A 147 -3.55 15.18 -0.47
N TYR A 148 -4.78 15.07 -0.97
CA TYR A 148 -6.00 15.06 -0.17
C TYR A 148 -6.62 13.67 -0.26
N VAL A 149 -6.77 13.02 0.89
CA VAL A 149 -7.24 11.63 0.99
C VAL A 149 -8.37 11.54 2.00
N VAL A 150 -9.38 10.73 1.72
CA VAL A 150 -10.41 10.34 2.68
C VAL A 150 -10.34 8.84 2.93
N ILE A 151 -10.60 8.42 4.16
CA ILE A 151 -10.68 7.01 4.55
C ILE A 151 -11.99 6.75 5.27
N VAL A 152 -12.54 5.55 5.13
CA VAL A 152 -13.60 5.07 6.01
C VAL A 152 -12.95 4.58 7.30
N ALA A 153 -13.28 5.21 8.41
CA ALA A 153 -12.71 4.87 9.70
C ALA A 153 -13.13 3.46 10.14
N PRO A 154 -12.24 2.70 10.81
CA PRO A 154 -12.63 1.52 11.57
C PRO A 154 -13.80 1.84 12.51
N GLY A 155 -14.83 1.01 12.48
CA GLY A 155 -15.98 1.14 13.39
C GLY A 155 -15.61 0.79 14.84
N GLU A 156 -16.47 1.12 15.80
CA GLU A 156 -16.23 0.74 17.21
C GLU A 156 -16.22 -0.79 17.41
N ASP A 157 -16.80 -1.55 16.48
CA ASP A 157 -16.86 -3.01 16.48
C ASP A 157 -15.51 -3.70 16.32
N VAL A 158 -14.47 -2.98 15.87
CA VAL A 158 -13.10 -3.53 15.80
C VAL A 158 -12.48 -3.71 17.20
N VAL A 159 -12.98 -2.99 18.21
CA VAL A 159 -12.47 -3.03 19.57
C VAL A 159 -13.03 -4.24 20.31
N PRO A 160 -12.17 -5.09 20.90
CA PRO A 160 -12.65 -6.23 21.68
C PRO A 160 -13.49 -5.81 22.91
N ASP A 161 -14.60 -6.52 23.15
CA ASP A 161 -15.46 -6.35 24.32
C ASP A 161 -14.79 -6.69 25.66
N ARG A 162 -13.65 -7.39 25.61
CA ARG A 162 -12.95 -7.93 26.76
C ARG A 162 -11.50 -7.49 26.79
N MET A 163 -11.03 -7.19 27.99
CA MET A 163 -9.65 -6.79 28.27
C MET A 163 -8.91 -7.96 28.93
N PRO A 164 -7.76 -8.39 28.39
CA PRO A 164 -6.88 -9.33 29.07
C PRO A 164 -6.17 -8.64 30.23
N GLY A 165 -5.77 -9.42 31.23
CA GLY A 165 -4.97 -8.92 32.34
C GLY A 165 -4.43 -10.06 33.17
N VAL A 166 -3.70 -9.73 34.23
CA VAL A 166 -3.10 -10.71 35.13
C VAL A 166 -3.60 -10.46 36.54
N THR A 167 -4.00 -11.52 37.26
CA THR A 167 -4.34 -11.40 38.69
C THR A 167 -3.09 -11.09 39.51
N PRO A 168 -3.21 -10.59 40.75
CA PRO A 168 -2.05 -10.40 41.64
C PRO A 168 -1.20 -11.67 41.85
N THR A 169 -1.79 -12.84 41.61
CA THR A 169 -1.15 -14.15 41.70
C THR A 169 -0.55 -14.65 40.37
N GLY A 170 -0.47 -13.81 39.35
CA GLY A 170 0.15 -14.16 38.06
C GLY A 170 -0.73 -14.96 37.11
N ARG A 171 -2.03 -15.14 37.39
CA ARG A 171 -2.92 -15.95 36.54
C ARG A 171 -3.60 -15.09 35.47
N PRO A 172 -3.77 -15.61 34.24
CA PRO A 172 -4.54 -14.92 33.21
C PRO A 172 -5.98 -14.62 33.67
N SER A 173 -6.39 -13.38 33.42
CA SER A 173 -7.72 -12.86 33.71
C SER A 173 -8.27 -12.16 32.48
N ILE A 174 -9.59 -12.21 32.33
CA ILE A 174 -10.30 -11.55 31.26
C ILE A 174 -11.48 -10.85 31.93
N ARG A 175 -11.60 -9.55 31.70
CA ARG A 175 -12.68 -8.72 32.25
C ARG A 175 -13.39 -7.97 31.14
N LYS A 176 -14.58 -7.44 31.41
CA LYS A 176 -15.26 -6.54 30.49
C LYS A 176 -14.40 -5.30 30.23
N MET A 177 -14.30 -4.90 28.96
CA MET A 177 -13.64 -3.67 28.55
C MET A 177 -14.41 -2.45 29.09
N PRO A 178 -13.78 -1.56 29.89
CA PRO A 178 -14.37 -0.30 30.26
C PRO A 178 -14.55 0.59 29.02
N ALA A 179 -15.65 1.35 28.96
CA ALA A 179 -15.93 2.20 27.80
C ALA A 179 -14.82 3.22 27.50
N LYS A 180 -14.12 3.72 28.53
CA LYS A 180 -12.98 4.63 28.37
C LYS A 180 -11.79 3.94 27.69
N ASP A 181 -11.45 2.73 28.12
CA ASP A 181 -10.34 1.95 27.56
C ASP A 181 -10.67 1.58 26.10
N GLY A 182 -11.91 1.16 25.85
CA GLY A 182 -12.38 0.86 24.49
C GLY A 182 -12.30 2.09 23.56
N ALA A 183 -12.68 3.27 24.04
CA ALA A 183 -12.56 4.51 23.27
C ALA A 183 -11.10 4.90 22.97
N VAL A 184 -10.15 4.57 23.86
CA VAL A 184 -8.71 4.75 23.59
C VAL A 184 -8.23 3.80 22.50
N ILE A 185 -8.62 2.52 22.57
CA ILE A 185 -8.25 1.51 21.57
C ILE A 185 -8.88 1.83 20.21
N HIS A 186 -10.13 2.30 20.17
CA HIS A 186 -10.77 2.76 18.94
C HIS A 186 -9.99 3.90 18.28
N ARG A 187 -9.55 4.89 19.07
CA ARG A 187 -8.70 5.97 18.54
C ARG A 187 -7.38 5.46 17.99
N GLN A 188 -6.78 4.47 18.63
CA GLN A 188 -5.55 3.85 18.14
C GLN A 188 -5.78 3.16 16.78
N ALA A 189 -6.90 2.45 16.63
CA ALA A 189 -7.28 1.84 15.36
C ALA A 189 -7.46 2.87 14.24
N VAL A 190 -8.18 3.97 14.51
CA VAL A 190 -8.37 5.06 13.54
C VAL A 190 -7.06 5.78 13.21
N ALA A 191 -6.21 6.04 14.21
CA ALA A 191 -4.89 6.62 14.00
C ALA A 191 -3.99 5.70 13.16
N GLY A 192 -4.05 4.39 13.42
CA GLY A 192 -3.37 3.36 12.62
C GLY A 192 -3.82 3.39 11.17
N ALA A 193 -5.13 3.42 10.91
CA ALA A 193 -5.66 3.53 9.55
C ALA A 193 -5.15 4.78 8.82
N LEU A 194 -5.23 5.96 9.47
CA LEU A 194 -4.71 7.21 8.92
C LEU A 194 -3.21 7.13 8.57
N LEU A 195 -2.40 6.52 9.45
CA LEU A 195 -0.96 6.38 9.23
C LEU A 195 -0.63 5.40 8.12
N VAL A 196 -1.28 4.24 8.08
CA VAL A 196 -1.09 3.23 7.03
C VAL A 196 -1.38 3.85 5.66
N THR A 197 -2.51 4.53 5.52
CA THR A 197 -2.87 5.23 4.27
C THR A 197 -1.85 6.32 3.92
N ALA A 198 -1.35 7.09 4.90
CA ALA A 198 -0.32 8.10 4.65
C ALA A 198 1.00 7.47 4.17
N MET A 199 1.43 6.40 4.82
CA MET A 199 2.66 5.68 4.50
C MET A 199 2.61 5.13 3.07
N GLU A 200 1.49 4.52 2.69
CA GLU A 200 1.27 4.03 1.34
C GLU A 200 1.23 5.17 0.32
N THR A 201 0.48 6.25 0.60
CA THR A 201 0.42 7.44 -0.26
C THR A 201 1.82 7.96 -0.58
N PHE A 202 2.68 8.09 0.44
CA PHE A 202 4.06 8.57 0.25
C PHE A 202 4.96 7.55 -0.45
N ALA A 203 4.74 6.25 -0.23
CA ALA A 203 5.48 5.20 -0.91
C ALA A 203 5.18 5.18 -2.41
N VAL A 204 3.90 5.32 -2.78
CA VAL A 204 3.41 5.23 -4.17
C VAL A 204 3.72 6.49 -4.97
N ALA A 205 3.57 7.67 -4.37
CA ALA A 205 3.77 8.96 -5.04
C ALA A 205 5.01 9.68 -4.44
N PRO A 206 6.23 9.43 -4.95
CA PRO A 206 7.47 9.86 -4.33
C PRO A 206 7.69 11.39 -4.30
N GLY A 207 6.98 12.15 -5.13
CA GLY A 207 7.07 13.61 -5.16
C GLY A 207 6.27 14.33 -4.06
N LEU A 208 5.30 13.65 -3.43
CA LEU A 208 4.45 14.25 -2.40
C LEU A 208 5.23 14.48 -1.09
N ARG A 209 5.15 15.70 -0.56
CA ARG A 209 5.78 16.07 0.72
C ARG A 209 4.80 16.09 1.87
N SER A 210 3.52 16.30 1.61
CA SER A 210 2.47 16.20 2.62
C SER A 210 1.22 15.48 2.13
N ALA A 211 0.42 15.02 3.08
CA ALA A 211 -0.88 14.45 2.84
C ALA A 211 -1.85 14.96 3.91
N LYS A 212 -2.97 15.53 3.48
CA LYS A 212 -4.09 15.85 4.33
C LYS A 212 -5.10 14.72 4.22
N ILE A 213 -5.32 14.01 5.32
CA ILE A 213 -6.12 12.79 5.37
C ILE A 213 -7.26 12.98 6.35
N ALA A 214 -8.47 12.59 5.95
CA ALA A 214 -9.64 12.66 6.81
C ALA A 214 -10.33 11.31 6.95
N ALA A 215 -10.61 10.91 8.18
CA ALA A 215 -11.37 9.72 8.52
C ALA A 215 -12.86 10.04 8.60
N LEU A 216 -13.65 9.31 7.84
CA LEU A 216 -15.10 9.38 7.78
C LEU A 216 -15.73 8.31 8.68
N GLU A 217 -16.79 8.64 9.37
CA GLU A 217 -17.60 7.67 10.12
C GLU A 217 -18.20 6.62 9.18
N ARG A 218 -18.17 5.36 9.61
CA ARG A 218 -18.81 4.27 8.87
C ARG A 218 -20.33 4.40 8.96
N GLY A 219 -21.01 4.62 7.84
CA GLY A 219 -22.47 4.72 7.82
C GLY A 219 -23.02 5.29 6.52
N THR A 220 -24.30 5.67 6.53
CA THR A 220 -25.04 6.18 5.37
C THR A 220 -24.88 7.69 5.15
N GLY A 221 -23.94 8.35 5.81
CA GLY A 221 -23.71 9.79 5.70
C GLY A 221 -22.24 10.17 5.81
N VAL A 222 -21.91 11.38 5.37
CA VAL A 222 -20.53 11.92 5.41
C VAL A 222 -20.33 12.70 6.72
N SER A 223 -19.82 12.01 7.73
CA SER A 223 -19.47 12.58 9.04
C SER A 223 -17.96 12.43 9.24
N PHE A 224 -17.26 13.54 9.44
CA PHE A 224 -15.81 13.52 9.65
C PHE A 224 -15.50 13.24 11.12
N LEU A 225 -14.68 12.24 11.42
CA LEU A 225 -14.26 11.91 12.79
C LEU A 225 -12.90 12.51 13.15
N TRP A 226 -12.01 12.58 12.16
CA TRP A 226 -10.62 12.99 12.36
C TRP A 226 -10.03 13.54 11.06
N SER A 227 -9.36 14.68 11.11
CA SER A 227 -8.54 15.20 10.01
C SER A 227 -7.11 15.41 10.48
N VAL A 228 -6.14 14.99 9.67
CA VAL A 228 -4.72 15.18 9.93
C VAL A 228 -4.00 15.70 8.70
N ARG A 229 -2.97 16.53 8.91
CA ARG A 229 -2.00 16.89 7.87
C ARG A 229 -0.64 16.37 8.29
N LEU A 230 -0.09 15.44 7.51
CA LEU A 230 1.19 14.78 7.76
C LEU A 230 2.23 15.25 6.76
N ARG A 231 3.46 15.47 7.23
CA ARG A 231 4.64 15.68 6.36
C ARG A 231 5.48 14.41 6.29
N ARG A 232 5.94 14.05 5.09
CA ARG A 232 6.73 12.84 4.84
C ARG A 232 7.97 12.75 5.74
N ASP A 233 8.78 13.80 5.78
CA ASP A 233 10.04 13.83 6.53
C ASP A 233 9.81 13.76 8.04
N ARG A 234 8.71 14.33 8.52
CA ARG A 234 8.33 14.33 9.93
C ARG A 234 7.77 12.95 10.32
N LEU A 235 6.88 12.39 9.50
CA LEU A 235 6.38 11.03 9.66
C LEU A 235 7.53 10.03 9.79
N GLN A 236 8.48 10.04 8.85
CA GLN A 236 9.65 9.14 8.89
C GLN A 236 10.45 9.21 10.20
N ARG A 237 10.57 10.40 10.80
CA ARG A 237 11.25 10.59 12.09
C ARG A 237 10.42 10.10 13.28
N CYS A 238 9.10 10.07 13.15
CA CYS A 238 8.17 9.71 14.21
C CYS A 238 7.77 8.23 14.21
N LEU A 239 8.02 7.49 13.12
CA LEU A 239 7.65 6.06 12.99
C LEU A 239 8.23 5.14 14.08
N GLY A 240 9.20 5.60 14.88
CA GLY A 240 9.75 4.84 16.00
C GLY A 240 8.98 4.95 17.32
N ALA A 241 7.87 5.69 17.39
CA ALA A 241 7.05 5.77 18.60
C ALA A 241 6.30 4.45 18.87
N GLU A 242 5.88 4.24 20.12
CA GLU A 242 5.36 2.93 20.54
C GLU A 242 3.96 2.66 19.97
N THR A 243 3.13 3.69 19.84
CA THR A 243 1.74 3.53 19.37
C THR A 243 1.41 4.42 18.19
N SER A 244 0.43 4.00 17.40
CA SER A 244 -0.05 4.71 16.22
C SER A 244 -0.54 6.12 16.57
N LEU A 245 -1.18 6.29 17.72
CA LEU A 245 -1.59 7.61 18.20
C LEU A 245 -0.38 8.53 18.46
N GLU A 246 0.67 8.03 19.10
CA GLU A 246 1.89 8.81 19.37
C GLU A 246 2.62 9.18 18.08
N VAL A 247 2.72 8.25 17.12
CA VAL A 247 3.28 8.55 15.79
C VAL A 247 2.48 9.66 15.12
N LEU A 248 1.15 9.57 15.14
CA LEU A 248 0.26 10.56 14.52
C LEU A 248 0.42 11.94 15.18
N GLU A 249 0.41 12.02 16.51
CA GLU A 249 0.62 13.25 17.28
C GLU A 249 2.01 13.85 17.04
N CYS A 250 3.03 13.00 16.93
CA CYS A 250 4.39 13.42 16.61
C CYS A 250 4.52 13.94 15.16
N ALA A 251 3.86 13.29 14.20
CA ALA A 251 4.03 13.53 12.77
C ALA A 251 3.14 14.65 12.21
N ALA A 252 2.01 14.93 12.85
CA ALA A 252 1.01 15.86 12.36
C ALA A 252 1.38 17.34 12.57
N ASP A 253 1.19 18.14 11.53
CA ASP A 253 1.17 19.60 11.62
C ASP A 253 -0.23 20.14 11.97
N GLU A 254 -1.27 19.45 11.46
CA GLU A 254 -2.67 19.66 11.81
C GLU A 254 -3.24 18.34 12.33
N ASN A 255 -3.93 18.36 13.47
CA ASN A 255 -4.48 17.17 14.11
C ASN A 255 -5.83 17.49 14.75
N ASP A 256 -6.88 17.42 13.95
CA ASP A 256 -8.22 17.85 14.31
C ASP A 256 -9.18 16.68 14.52
N TYR A 257 -9.62 16.51 15.74
CA TYR A 257 -10.68 15.58 16.12
C TYR A 257 -11.48 16.14 17.30
N GLN A 258 -12.60 15.51 17.61
CA GLN A 258 -13.40 15.86 18.78
C GLN A 258 -13.67 14.62 19.63
N LEU A 259 -13.63 14.82 20.95
CA LEU A 259 -13.98 13.80 21.92
C LEU A 259 -15.31 14.11 22.58
N VAL A 260 -16.24 13.16 22.56
CA VAL A 260 -17.61 13.31 23.05
C VAL A 260 -17.92 12.35 24.20
N GLY A 261 -18.77 12.81 25.12
CA GLY A 261 -19.28 12.04 26.26
C GLY A 261 -18.23 11.67 27.32
N ALA A 262 -18.68 11.01 28.39
CA ALA A 262 -17.84 10.65 29.53
C ALA A 262 -16.74 9.63 29.20
N ALA A 263 -16.95 8.82 28.16
CA ALA A 263 -15.96 7.85 27.67
C ALA A 263 -14.88 8.51 26.78
N ARG A 264 -15.07 9.77 26.36
CA ARG A 264 -14.21 10.48 25.41
C ARG A 264 -14.04 9.72 24.09
N ARG A 265 -15.16 9.32 23.48
CA ARG A 265 -15.21 8.67 22.15
C ARG A 265 -14.94 9.69 21.05
N LEU A 266 -14.47 9.25 19.88
CA LEU A 266 -14.45 10.10 18.69
C LEU A 266 -15.89 10.55 18.38
N GLY A 267 -16.01 11.83 18.03
CA GLY A 267 -17.28 12.41 17.62
C GLY A 267 -17.11 13.20 16.33
N PRO A 268 -18.23 13.59 15.71
CA PRO A 268 -18.23 14.33 14.46
C PRO A 268 -17.49 15.68 14.61
N VAL A 269 -16.77 16.05 13.57
CA VAL A 269 -16.02 17.30 13.42
C VAL A 269 -16.64 18.11 12.29
N ASP A 270 -16.79 19.41 12.52
CA ASP A 270 -17.28 20.35 11.51
C ASP A 270 -16.26 20.50 10.36
N PRO A 271 -16.62 20.19 9.11
CA PRO A 271 -15.73 20.30 7.96
C PRO A 271 -15.24 21.71 7.66
N ALA A 272 -16.00 22.73 8.07
CA ALA A 272 -15.55 24.13 8.00
C ALA A 272 -14.37 24.42 8.93
N ARG A 273 -14.28 23.70 10.05
CA ARG A 273 -13.16 23.83 11.00
C ARG A 273 -11.88 23.19 10.47
N ILE A 274 -12.00 22.14 9.68
CA ILE A 274 -10.87 21.31 9.24
C ILE A 274 -10.43 21.59 7.80
N GLY A 275 -11.04 22.58 7.13
CA GLY A 275 -10.66 22.98 5.77
C GLY A 275 -11.11 21.99 4.68
N TRP A 276 -12.20 21.26 4.92
CA TRP A 276 -12.75 20.27 3.98
C TRP A 276 -14.14 20.67 3.42
N SER A 277 -14.55 21.93 3.58
CA SER A 277 -15.89 22.40 3.18
C SER A 277 -16.19 22.27 1.69
N GLU A 278 -15.20 22.47 0.81
CA GLU A 278 -15.38 22.31 -0.63
C GLU A 278 -15.57 20.84 -1.00
N LEU A 279 -14.72 19.96 -0.44
CA LEU A 279 -14.81 18.54 -0.66
C LEU A 279 -16.10 17.91 -0.11
N GLN A 280 -16.54 18.33 1.08
CA GLN A 280 -17.80 17.86 1.64
C GLN A 280 -18.98 18.20 0.72
N ARG A 281 -18.97 19.39 0.10
CA ARG A 281 -20.02 19.78 -0.85
C ARG A 281 -20.01 18.92 -2.10
N GLU A 282 -18.84 18.47 -2.57
CA GLU A 282 -18.73 17.55 -3.70
C GLU A 282 -19.17 16.12 -3.33
N LEU A 283 -18.69 15.56 -2.22
CA LEU A 283 -19.11 14.23 -1.75
C LEU A 283 -20.63 14.13 -1.50
N LEU A 284 -21.25 15.19 -0.98
CA LEU A 284 -22.70 15.26 -0.77
C LEU A 284 -23.50 15.41 -2.07
N ARG A 285 -22.89 15.92 -3.15
CA ARG A 285 -23.53 15.99 -4.47
C ARG A 285 -23.55 14.61 -5.12
N GLU A 286 -22.42 13.91 -5.13
CA GLU A 286 -22.30 12.57 -5.73
C GLU A 286 -23.16 11.53 -5.00
N GLY A 287 -23.30 11.63 -3.67
CA GLY A 287 -24.18 10.74 -2.89
C GLY A 287 -25.68 10.92 -3.15
N ASN A 288 -26.11 12.05 -3.73
CA ASN A 288 -27.50 12.28 -4.12
C ASN A 288 -27.80 11.87 -5.58
N ASP A 289 -26.76 11.59 -6.37
CA ASP A 289 -26.85 11.15 -7.78
C ASP A 289 -26.68 9.62 -7.94
N ALA A 290 -26.53 8.89 -6.82
CA ALA A 290 -26.59 7.43 -6.82
C ALA A 290 -28.07 6.95 -6.92
N PRO A 291 -28.41 6.07 -7.88
CA PRO A 291 -29.79 5.66 -8.18
C PRO A 291 -30.46 4.83 -7.07
#